data_AF-A0A3D4FCW8-F1
#
_entry.id   AF-A0A3D4FCW8-F1
#
_cell.length_a   1.000
_cell.length_b   1.000
_cell.length_c   1.000
_cell.angle_alpha   90.00
_cell.angle_beta   90.00
_cell.angle_gamma   90.00
#
_symmetry.space_group_name_H-M   'P 1'
#
loop_
_entity.id
_entity.type
_entity.pdbx_description
1 polymer ?
#
loop_
_entity_poly.entity_id
_entity_poly.type
_entity_poly.pdbx_seq_one_letter_code
_entity_poly.pdbx_strand_id
1 'polypeptide(L)'
;MRAEEEHALSKDDSTDQESPLALEAIEVILQNMGAPAEKSVEMAAQLDKRARQLAQLKSQPYHQAMAHLLHLMKQGWAAKEKGIQ
;
A
#
# COMPACT_ATOMS: atom_id res chain seq x y z
N MET A 1 30.94 1.29 -40.55
CA MET A 1 31.09 0.82 -39.15
C MET A 1 31.31 2.06 -38.31
N ARG A 2 30.49 2.44 -37.33
CA ARG A 2 29.71 1.67 -36.36
C ARG A 2 28.41 2.44 -36.08
N ALA A 3 27.28 1.81 -36.36
CA ALA A 3 25.95 2.26 -36.00
C ALA A 3 25.53 1.41 -34.81
N GLU A 4 25.55 1.98 -33.60
CA GLU A 4 24.91 1.52 -32.34
C GLU A 4 24.94 2.80 -31.47
N GLU A 5 23.94 3.68 -31.46
CA GLU A 5 22.56 3.46 -30.98
C GLU A 5 22.54 2.63 -29.69
N GLU A 6 23.02 3.21 -28.59
CA GLU A 6 22.39 2.99 -27.29
C GLU A 6 21.72 4.29 -26.85
N HIS A 7 20.54 4.43 -27.46
CA HIS A 7 19.34 4.99 -26.89
C HIS A 7 19.40 5.11 -25.36
N ALA A 8 19.08 6.31 -24.90
CA ALA A 8 18.79 6.65 -23.52
C ALA A 8 18.01 5.54 -22.81
N LEU A 9 18.69 4.75 -21.97
CA LEU A 9 18.02 4.11 -20.84
C LEU A 9 18.06 5.11 -19.69
N SER A 10 17.23 6.15 -19.83
CA SER A 10 16.54 6.72 -18.68
C SER A 10 16.00 5.53 -17.91
N LYS A 11 16.65 5.15 -16.82
CA LYS A 11 15.94 4.41 -15.78
C LYS A 11 14.90 5.38 -15.31
N ASP A 12 13.69 5.16 -15.85
CA ASP A 12 12.46 5.81 -15.52
C ASP A 12 12.55 6.47 -14.16
N ASP A 13 12.53 7.80 -14.21
CA ASP A 13 11.63 8.63 -13.42
C ASP A 13 10.90 7.84 -12.33
N SER A 14 11.64 7.38 -11.34
CA SER A 14 11.09 6.85 -10.10
C SER A 14 10.80 8.04 -9.19
N THR A 15 10.24 9.09 -9.80
CA THR A 15 9.45 10.10 -9.11
C THR A 15 8.05 9.52 -8.97
N ASP A 16 7.97 8.31 -8.40
CA ASP A 16 6.73 7.66 -8.02
C ASP A 16 6.15 8.50 -6.89
N GLN A 17 5.34 9.47 -7.33
CA GLN A 17 4.50 10.38 -6.59
C GLN A 17 4.31 9.93 -5.14
N GLU A 18 5.02 10.59 -4.21
CA GLU A 18 4.74 10.60 -2.78
C GLU A 18 3.40 11.32 -2.51
N SER A 19 2.32 10.87 -3.15
CA SER A 19 0.97 11.20 -2.73
C SER A 19 0.56 10.10 -1.74
N PRO A 20 0.81 10.28 -0.43
CA PRO A 20 0.22 9.39 0.55
C PRO A 20 -1.28 9.40 0.36
N LEU A 21 -1.88 8.22 0.38
CA LEU A 21 -3.32 8.12 0.46
C LEU A 21 -3.76 8.88 1.71
N ALA A 22 -4.74 9.76 1.56
CA ALA A 22 -5.34 10.42 2.72
C ALA A 22 -5.82 9.35 3.71
N LEU A 23 -5.59 9.56 5.00
CA LEU A 23 -5.99 8.61 6.05
C LEU A 23 -7.47 8.25 5.93
N GLU A 24 -8.31 9.23 5.59
CA GLU A 24 -9.73 9.07 5.28
C GLU A 24 -10.01 8.01 4.20
N ALA A 25 -9.21 7.94 3.14
CA ALA A 25 -9.37 6.94 2.10
C ALA A 25 -9.09 5.53 2.63
N ILE A 26 -8.07 5.39 3.48
CA ILE A 26 -7.72 4.12 4.14
C ILE A 26 -8.84 3.72 5.11
N GLU A 27 -9.38 4.68 5.87
CA GLU A 27 -10.51 4.45 6.77
C GLU A 27 -11.75 3.94 6.04
N VAL A 28 -12.11 4.53 4.91
CA VAL A 28 -13.25 4.08 4.09
C VAL A 28 -13.01 2.65 3.58
N ILE A 29 -11.79 2.34 3.13
CA ILE A 29 -11.44 0.98 2.70
C ILE A 29 -11.56 -0.02 3.87
N LEU A 30 -11.07 0.35 5.05
CA LEU A 30 -11.18 -0.47 6.27
C LEU A 30 -12.64 -0.71 6.64
N GLN A 31 -13.47 0.33 6.63
CA GLN A 31 -14.90 0.23 6.91
C GLN A 31 -15.64 -0.67 5.91
N ASN A 32 -15.31 -0.55 4.62
CA ASN A 32 -15.85 -1.43 3.58
C ASN A 32 -15.43 -2.90 3.74
N MET A 33 -14.30 -3.16 4.40
CA MET A 33 -13.87 -4.52 4.77
C MET A 33 -14.49 -5.03 6.08
N GLY A 34 -15.35 -4.24 6.72
CA GLY A 34 -16.05 -4.58 7.96
C GLY A 34 -15.45 -3.96 9.23
N ALA A 35 -14.41 -3.11 9.11
CA ALA A 35 -13.81 -2.48 10.28
C ALA A 35 -14.74 -1.43 10.91
N PRO A 36 -14.86 -1.40 12.25
CA PRO A 36 -15.62 -0.36 12.90
C PRO A 36 -14.92 0.99 12.70
N ALA A 37 -15.69 2.04 12.41
CA ALA A 37 -15.17 3.37 12.08
C ALA A 37 -14.20 3.92 13.14
N GLU A 38 -14.52 3.74 14.42
CA GLU A 38 -13.66 4.18 15.54
C GLU A 38 -12.28 3.53 15.53
N LYS A 39 -12.18 2.25 15.17
CA LYS A 39 -10.88 1.57 15.03
C LYS A 39 -10.23 1.87 13.70
N SER A 40 -11.01 2.22 12.68
CA SER A 40 -10.51 2.48 11.34
C SER A 40 -9.57 3.67 11.31
N VAL A 41 -9.84 4.73 12.09
CA VAL A 41 -8.98 5.92 12.21
C VAL A 41 -7.58 5.54 12.72
N GLU A 42 -7.51 4.88 13.87
CA GLU A 42 -6.23 4.48 14.47
C GLU A 42 -5.50 3.48 13.55
N MET A 43 -6.24 2.53 12.98
CA MET A 43 -5.70 1.49 12.12
C MET A 43 -5.19 2.06 10.79
N ALA A 44 -5.86 3.07 10.22
CA ALA A 44 -5.41 3.80 9.04
C ALA A 44 -4.06 4.50 9.27
N ALA A 45 -3.90 5.18 10.40
CA ALA A 45 -2.63 5.82 10.77
C ALA A 45 -1.50 4.79 10.94
N GLN A 46 -1.79 3.63 11.55
CA GLN A 46 -0.82 2.54 11.69
C GLN A 46 -0.45 1.91 10.33
N LEU A 47 -1.43 1.71 9.45
CA LEU A 47 -1.24 1.20 8.09
C LEU A 47 -0.40 2.15 7.25
N ASP A 48 -0.68 3.46 7.28
CA ASP A 48 0.11 4.46 6.55
C ASP A 48 1.58 4.43 6.96
N LYS A 49 1.83 4.44 8.28
CA LYS A 49 3.18 4.38 8.82
C LYS A 49 3.91 3.11 8.38
N ARG A 50 3.24 1.95 8.44
CA ARG A 50 3.83 0.69 7.97
C ARG A 50 4.03 0.64 6.47
N ALA A 51 3.13 1.22 5.67
CA ALA A 51 3.25 1.25 4.22
C ALA A 51 4.49 2.05 3.80
N ARG A 52 4.74 3.21 4.44
CA ARG A 52 5.96 4.01 4.21
C ARG A 52 7.22 3.25 4.58
N GLN A 53 7.25 2.61 5.75
CA GLN A 53 8.39 1.80 6.17
C GLN A 53 8.64 0.62 5.22
N LEU A 54 7.57 -0.04 4.77
CA LEU A 54 7.64 -1.17 3.86
C LEU A 54 8.08 -0.74 2.46
N ALA A 55 7.62 0.42 1.99
CA ALA A 55 8.04 1.02 0.73
C ALA A 55 9.55 1.28 0.73
N GLN A 56 10.06 1.87 1.81
CA GLN A 56 11.50 2.12 1.99
C GLN A 56 12.30 0.81 2.12
N LEU A 57 11.81 -0.14 2.90
CA LEU A 57 12.53 -1.40 3.15
C LEU A 57 12.61 -2.29 1.90
N LYS A 58 11.55 -2.30 1.09
CA LYS A 58 11.46 -3.14 -0.11
C LYS A 58 11.77 -2.38 -1.41
N SER A 59 12.16 -1.11 -1.32
CA SER A 59 12.30 -0.20 -2.46
C SER A 59 11.14 -0.30 -3.45
N GLN A 60 9.92 -0.36 -2.92
CA GLN A 60 8.68 -0.48 -3.71
C GLN A 60 7.83 0.78 -3.53
N PRO A 61 6.98 1.14 -4.50
CA PRO A 61 6.13 2.31 -4.37
C PRO A 61 5.12 2.15 -3.22
N TYR A 62 4.80 3.28 -2.57
CA TYR A 62 3.89 3.31 -1.42
C TYR A 62 2.54 2.66 -1.72
N HIS A 63 1.98 2.89 -2.91
CA HIS A 63 0.69 2.32 -3.30
C HIS A 63 0.73 0.78 -3.30
N GLN A 64 1.85 0.19 -3.76
CA GLN A 64 2.04 -1.26 -3.79
C GLN A 64 2.23 -1.82 -2.38
N ALA A 65 3.01 -1.13 -1.55
CA ALA A 65 3.16 -1.46 -0.13
C ALA A 65 1.83 -1.41 0.62
N MET A 66 1.03 -0.37 0.40
CA MET A 66 -0.28 -0.21 1.02
C MET A 66 -1.27 -1.26 0.52
N ALA A 67 -1.35 -1.49 -0.79
CA ALA A 67 -2.21 -2.53 -1.37
C ALA A 67 -1.88 -3.91 -0.79
N HIS A 68 -0.59 -4.21 -0.59
CA HIS A 68 -0.15 -5.44 0.05
C HIS A 68 -0.63 -5.54 1.51
N LEU A 69 -0.48 -4.47 2.31
CA LEU A 69 -0.95 -4.44 3.70
C LEU A 69 -2.48 -4.57 3.81
N LEU A 70 -3.23 -3.88 2.95
CA LEU A 70 -4.70 -3.98 2.89
C LEU A 70 -5.14 -5.39 2.49
N HIS A 71 -4.43 -6.03 1.56
CA HIS A 71 -4.69 -7.41 1.18
C HIS A 71 -4.50 -8.37 2.37
N LEU A 72 -3.43 -8.20 3.16
CA LEU A 72 -3.19 -8.99 4.38
C LEU A 72 -4.28 -8.77 5.43
N MET A 73 -4.70 -7.51 5.64
CA MET A 73 -5.83 -7.20 6.53
C MET A 73 -7.09 -7.92 6.06
N LYS A 74 -7.47 -7.79 4.78
CA LYS A 74 -8.65 -8.45 4.21
C LYS A 74 -8.66 -9.96 4.47
N GLN A 75 -7.51 -10.63 4.38
CA GLN A 75 -7.41 -12.06 4.70
C GLN A 75 -7.70 -12.34 6.18
N GLY A 76 -7.20 -11.53 7.11
CA GLY A 76 -7.47 -11.67 8.55
C GLY A 76 -8.95 -11.44 8.90
N TRP A 77 -9.61 -10.50 8.22
CA TRP A 77 -11.04 -10.24 8.39
C TRP A 77 -11.91 -11.35 7.79
N ALA A 78 -11.57 -11.84 6.58
CA ALA A 78 -12.24 -12.98 5.97
C ALA A 78 -12.07 -14.28 6.80
N ALA A 79 -10.92 -14.46 7.45
CA ALA A 79 -10.69 -15.57 8.37
C ALA A 79 -11.55 -15.44 9.64
N LYS A 80 -11.73 -14.23 10.16
CA LYS A 80 -12.61 -13.95 11.30
C LYS A 80 -14.09 -14.19 10.96
N GLU A 81 -14.49 -13.96 9.72
CA GLU A 81 -15.84 -14.27 9.21
C GLU A 81 -16.08 -15.77 9.03
N LYS A 82 -15.03 -16.54 8.71
CA LYS A 82 -15.13 -18.00 8.53
C LYS A 82 -15.00 -18.84 9.81
N GLY A 83 -14.80 -18.22 10.98
CA GLY A 83 -14.90 -18.92 12.26
C GLY A 83 -14.01 -20.15 12.39
N ILE A 84 -12.77 -20.13 11.88
CA ILE A 84 -11.82 -21.21 12.14
C ILE A 84 -11.01 -20.80 13.38
N GLN A 85 -11.52 -21.25 14.53
CA GLN A 85 -10.84 -21.27 15.82
C GLN A 85 -9.94 -22.51 15.92
#